data_AF-A0AAX6G5K7-F1
#
_entry.id   AF-A0AAX6G5K7-F1
#
_cell.length_a   1.000
_cell.length_b   1.000
_cell.length_c   1.000
_cell.angle_alpha   90.00
_cell.angle_beta   90.00
_cell.angle_gamma   90.00
#
_symmetry.space_group_name_H-M   'P 1'
#
loop_
_entity.id
_entity.type
_entity.pdbx_description
1 polymer ?
#
loop_
_entity_poly.entity_id
_entity_poly.type
_entity_poly.pdbx_seq_one_letter_code
_entity_poly.pdbx_strand_id
1 'polypeptide(L)'
;MDIFKGINLKLLAFEHLLRLHPKWQGRAVLVQIANPARGRGRDLEAIQTEIQESCRRINGEFGGNGYSPVVFVDQPITPAERIAYYTIAECVIVTPVRDGMNLTPYEYIVCRHGMKGSQPDSDSAGPRKSMLVVSEFIGCSPSLSGAIRVNPWNTEATAEAMNEAISMSEAEKQLRHEKHYRYVSTHDVAYWSRSFLQDLERCCKDHFRRRCWGIGLGFGFRVVALDPNFRKLNVDSIVQAYEMAKSRVILLDYDGTMMPQTAIDKRPSAEVISIVNSLCNDKKNVVFIVSGRGRDSLGSGFRPVRSLGLQQSMGTSLDGVQMKTGKPVVNVALTLDGCIWLNQ
;
A
#
# COMPACT_ATOMS: atom_id res chain seq x y z
N MET A 1 -19.34 17.30 -7.96
CA MET A 1 -18.29 17.95 -8.74
C MET A 1 -17.19 18.30 -7.76
N ASP A 2 -15.96 17.87 -8.04
CA ASP A 2 -14.82 17.95 -7.12
C ASP A 2 -13.54 17.82 -7.95
N ILE A 3 -12.53 18.63 -7.61
CA ILE A 3 -11.25 18.78 -8.31
C ILE A 3 -10.50 17.45 -8.37
N PHE A 4 -10.66 16.60 -7.37
CA PHE A 4 -9.96 15.33 -7.29
C PHE A 4 -10.60 14.23 -8.15
N LYS A 5 -11.81 14.46 -8.70
CA LYS A 5 -12.53 13.44 -9.48
C LYS A 5 -12.04 13.30 -10.91
N GLY A 6 -11.14 14.17 -11.38
CA GLY A 6 -10.46 14.00 -12.68
C GLY A 6 -11.42 13.94 -13.87
N ILE A 7 -12.57 14.62 -13.81
CA ILE A 7 -13.61 14.52 -14.85
C ILE A 7 -13.06 15.03 -16.19
N ASN A 8 -12.34 16.15 -16.20
CA ASN A 8 -11.80 16.66 -17.46
C ASN A 8 -10.77 15.71 -18.10
N LEU A 9 -9.87 15.14 -17.30
CA LEU A 9 -8.92 14.11 -17.78
C LEU A 9 -9.65 12.90 -18.40
N LYS A 10 -10.78 12.50 -17.81
CA LYS A 10 -11.63 11.44 -18.38
C LYS A 10 -12.24 11.83 -19.72
N LEU A 11 -12.73 13.07 -19.85
CA LEU A 11 -13.27 13.59 -21.12
C LEU A 11 -12.20 13.63 -22.20
N LEU A 12 -11.00 14.12 -21.87
CA LEU A 12 -9.85 14.13 -22.79
C LEU A 12 -9.45 12.71 -23.22
N ALA A 13 -9.41 11.75 -22.30
CA ALA A 13 -9.15 10.35 -22.64
C ALA A 13 -10.24 9.76 -23.55
N PHE A 14 -11.51 10.08 -23.33
CA PHE A 14 -12.59 9.64 -24.22
C PHE A 14 -12.51 10.29 -25.61
N GLU A 15 -12.12 11.55 -25.68
CA GLU A 15 -11.82 12.22 -26.96
C GLU A 15 -10.67 11.55 -27.70
N HIS A 16 -9.57 11.22 -27.01
CA HIS A 16 -8.46 10.44 -27.58
C HIS A 16 -8.92 9.07 -28.08
N LEU A 17 -9.80 8.39 -27.35
CA LEU A 17 -10.40 7.12 -27.78
C LEU A 17 -11.11 7.28 -29.14
N LEU A 18 -11.94 8.32 -29.29
CA LEU A 18 -12.68 8.56 -30.53
C LEU A 18 -11.76 8.91 -31.71
N ARG A 19 -10.64 9.59 -31.47
CA ARG A 19 -9.64 9.88 -32.51
C ARG A 19 -8.82 8.66 -32.90
N LEU A 20 -8.31 7.91 -31.92
CA LEU A 20 -7.44 6.75 -32.15
C LEU A 20 -8.21 5.55 -32.69
N HIS A 21 -9.48 5.40 -32.30
CA HIS A 21 -10.34 4.30 -32.70
C HIS A 21 -11.62 4.81 -33.36
N PRO A 22 -11.58 5.30 -34.61
CA PRO A 22 -12.74 5.84 -35.33
C PRO A 22 -13.94 4.88 -35.39
N LYS A 23 -13.68 3.57 -35.27
CA LYS A 23 -14.72 2.54 -35.16
C LYS A 23 -15.73 2.86 -34.06
N TRP A 24 -15.37 3.56 -32.99
CA TRP A 24 -16.27 3.88 -31.88
C TRP A 24 -17.11 5.15 -32.09
N GLN A 25 -16.80 5.97 -33.08
CA GLN A 25 -17.61 7.13 -33.45
C GLN A 25 -19.00 6.66 -33.91
N GLY A 26 -20.06 7.28 -33.39
CA GLY A 26 -21.44 6.87 -33.64
C GLY A 26 -21.90 5.63 -32.85
N ARG A 27 -21.01 5.00 -32.05
CA ARG A 27 -21.33 3.76 -31.30
C ARG A 27 -21.09 3.88 -29.80
N ALA A 28 -20.02 4.55 -29.38
CA ALA A 28 -19.71 4.75 -27.97
C ALA A 28 -20.34 6.04 -27.44
N VAL A 29 -20.92 5.99 -26.25
CA VAL A 29 -21.45 7.15 -25.53
C VAL A 29 -20.90 7.16 -24.11
N LEU A 30 -20.28 8.26 -23.70
CA LEU A 30 -19.86 8.50 -22.33
C LEU A 30 -20.95 9.27 -21.59
N VAL A 31 -21.63 8.61 -20.67
CA VAL A 31 -22.56 9.27 -19.75
C VAL A 31 -21.80 9.69 -18.49
N GLN A 32 -21.64 10.99 -18.28
CA GLN A 32 -20.97 11.57 -17.12
C GLN A 32 -22.00 12.24 -16.21
N ILE A 33 -22.30 11.56 -15.09
CA ILE A 33 -23.24 12.05 -14.08
C ILE A 33 -22.46 12.83 -13.03
N ALA A 34 -22.77 14.11 -12.88
CA ALA A 34 -22.14 14.99 -11.91
C ALA A 34 -22.99 15.06 -10.65
N ASN A 35 -22.48 14.52 -9.54
CA ASN A 35 -23.09 14.80 -8.24
C ASN A 35 -22.96 16.30 -7.91
N PRO A 36 -23.91 16.92 -7.19
CA PRO A 36 -23.77 18.29 -6.73
C PRO A 36 -22.46 18.51 -5.97
N ALA A 37 -21.86 19.69 -6.12
CA ALA A 37 -20.69 20.06 -5.33
C ALA A 37 -21.07 20.11 -3.84
N ARG A 38 -20.22 19.55 -2.96
CA ARG A 38 -20.43 19.55 -1.50
C ARG A 38 -20.00 20.86 -0.82
N GLY A 39 -19.53 21.84 -1.59
CA GLY A 39 -19.10 23.17 -1.15
C GLY A 39 -19.14 24.18 -2.29
N ARG A 40 -18.92 25.45 -1.97
CA ARG A 40 -18.80 26.56 -2.95
C ARG A 40 -17.38 27.12 -2.88
N GLY A 41 -16.74 27.32 -4.02
CA GLY A 41 -15.39 27.87 -4.13
C GLY A 41 -15.10 28.26 -5.58
N ARG A 42 -14.26 29.29 -5.79
CA ARG A 42 -13.94 29.84 -7.12
C ARG A 42 -13.40 28.77 -8.10
N ASP A 43 -12.69 27.77 -7.58
CA ASP A 43 -12.12 26.70 -8.40
C ASP A 43 -13.20 25.76 -8.97
N LEU A 44 -14.37 25.63 -8.32
CA LEU A 44 -15.42 24.72 -8.77
C LEU A 44 -16.17 25.25 -9.99
N GLU A 45 -16.44 26.56 -10.05
CA GLU A 45 -17.09 27.19 -11.20
C GLU A 45 -16.21 27.08 -12.44
N ALA A 46 -14.91 27.38 -12.30
CA ALA A 46 -13.95 27.23 -13.39
C ALA A 46 -13.90 25.79 -13.93
N ILE A 47 -13.88 24.79 -13.03
CA ILE A 47 -13.90 23.38 -13.41
C ILE A 47 -15.21 22.99 -14.10
N GLN A 48 -16.35 23.50 -13.63
CA GLN A 48 -17.64 23.25 -14.29
C GLN A 48 -17.64 23.80 -15.71
N THR A 49 -17.15 25.02 -15.90
CA THR A 49 -17.02 25.66 -17.21
C THR A 49 -16.11 24.85 -18.12
N GLU A 50 -14.93 24.44 -17.64
CA GLU A 50 -13.96 23.65 -18.41
C GLU A 50 -14.53 22.28 -18.84
N ILE A 51 -15.28 21.61 -17.94
CA ILE A 51 -15.97 20.35 -18.24
C ILE A 51 -17.03 20.59 -19.33
N GLN A 52 -17.86 21.63 -19.19
CA GLN A 52 -18.90 21.95 -20.17
C GLN A 52 -18.33 22.34 -21.53
N GLU A 53 -17.22 23.07 -21.57
CA GLU A 53 -16.48 23.39 -22.79
C GLU A 53 -15.95 22.14 -23.47
N SER A 54 -15.34 21.23 -22.70
CA SER A 54 -14.85 19.96 -23.22
C SER A 54 -15.99 19.09 -23.77
N CYS A 55 -17.11 18.98 -23.05
CA CYS A 55 -18.30 18.29 -23.55
C CYS A 55 -18.81 18.89 -24.87
N ARG A 56 -18.93 20.22 -24.95
CA ARG A 56 -19.38 20.92 -26.17
C ARG A 56 -18.44 20.67 -27.34
N ARG A 57 -17.13 20.75 -27.10
CA ARG A 57 -16.09 20.55 -28.11
C ARG A 57 -16.11 19.12 -28.66
N ILE A 58 -16.14 18.11 -27.78
CA ILE A 58 -16.20 16.70 -28.18
C ILE A 58 -17.49 16.39 -28.94
N ASN A 59 -18.64 16.88 -28.46
CA ASN A 59 -19.92 16.66 -29.14
C ASN A 59 -19.99 17.42 -30.48
N GLY A 60 -19.35 18.58 -30.61
CA GLY A 60 -19.27 19.30 -31.87
C GLY A 60 -18.37 18.63 -32.91
N GLU A 61 -17.26 18.02 -32.47
CA GLU A 61 -16.29 17.36 -33.35
C GLU A 61 -16.75 15.95 -33.77
N PHE A 62 -17.31 15.16 -32.85
CA PHE A 62 -17.65 13.74 -33.09
C PHE A 62 -19.15 13.43 -33.09
N GLY A 63 -20.01 14.40 -32.76
CA GLY A 63 -21.46 14.22 -32.74
C GLY A 63 -22.11 14.32 -34.11
N GLY A 64 -23.43 14.09 -34.14
CA GLY A 64 -24.25 14.18 -35.35
C GLY A 64 -25.74 14.11 -35.05
N ASN A 65 -26.59 14.04 -36.07
CA ASN A 65 -28.04 13.99 -35.89
C ASN A 65 -28.46 12.76 -35.06
N GLY A 66 -28.91 13.01 -33.83
CA GLY A 66 -29.35 11.97 -32.89
C GLY A 66 -28.23 11.27 -32.11
N TYR A 67 -26.96 11.64 -32.30
CA TYR A 67 -25.81 11.06 -31.60
C TYR A 67 -25.00 12.13 -30.88
N SER A 68 -24.88 11.99 -29.56
CA SER A 68 -24.02 12.81 -28.71
C SER A 68 -23.01 11.91 -28.00
N PRO A 69 -21.72 11.97 -28.36
CA PRO A 69 -20.68 11.12 -27.76
C PRO A 69 -20.58 11.30 -26.23
N VAL A 70 -20.84 12.49 -25.72
CA VAL A 70 -20.81 12.79 -24.28
C VAL A 70 -22.16 13.30 -23.81
N VAL A 71 -22.77 12.59 -22.87
CA VAL A 71 -24.00 13.00 -22.19
C VAL A 71 -23.63 13.44 -20.77
N PHE A 72 -23.65 14.74 -20.53
CA PHE A 72 -23.35 15.31 -19.22
C PHE A 72 -24.65 15.56 -18.44
N VAL A 73 -24.82 14.84 -17.32
CA VAL A 73 -26.00 14.96 -16.45
C VAL A 73 -25.62 15.77 -15.22
N ASP A 74 -26.02 17.04 -15.22
CA ASP A 74 -25.74 18.01 -14.15
C ASP A 74 -26.95 18.22 -13.23
N GLN A 75 -27.62 17.12 -12.91
CA GLN A 75 -28.77 17.13 -12.00
C GLN A 75 -28.70 15.92 -11.07
N PRO A 76 -29.23 16.03 -9.84
CA PRO A 76 -29.35 14.89 -8.95
C PRO A 76 -30.14 13.79 -9.63
N ILE A 77 -29.63 12.55 -9.55
CA ILE A 77 -30.34 11.36 -9.99
C ILE A 77 -30.75 10.52 -8.79
N THR A 78 -31.88 9.86 -8.89
CA THR A 78 -32.36 8.92 -7.89
C THR A 78 -31.50 7.66 -7.87
N PRO A 79 -31.49 6.90 -6.75
CA PRO A 79 -30.82 5.61 -6.71
C PRO A 79 -31.31 4.63 -7.80
N ALA A 80 -32.61 4.65 -8.11
CA ALA A 80 -33.20 3.80 -9.14
C ALA A 80 -32.67 4.13 -10.55
N GLU A 81 -32.59 5.40 -10.91
CA GLU A 81 -32.00 5.84 -12.20
C GLU A 81 -30.52 5.45 -12.28
N ARG A 82 -29.77 5.63 -11.19
CA ARG A 82 -28.36 5.24 -11.13
C ARG A 82 -28.18 3.73 -11.35
N ILE A 83 -29.03 2.90 -10.75
CA ILE A 83 -29.04 1.45 -10.96
C ILE A 83 -29.38 1.12 -12.42
N ALA A 84 -30.30 1.85 -13.04
CA ALA A 84 -30.63 1.66 -14.46
C ALA A 84 -29.41 1.94 -15.36
N TYR A 85 -28.69 3.04 -15.14
CA TYR A 85 -27.43 3.34 -15.84
C TYR A 85 -26.39 2.23 -15.65
N TYR A 86 -26.18 1.78 -14.41
CA TYR A 86 -25.24 0.69 -14.14
C TYR A 86 -25.64 -0.63 -14.81
N THR A 87 -26.94 -0.90 -14.92
CA THR A 87 -27.43 -2.15 -15.52
C THR A 87 -27.16 -2.20 -17.01
N ILE A 88 -27.27 -1.07 -17.71
CA ILE A 88 -27.04 -1.01 -19.16
C ILE A 88 -25.55 -0.83 -19.53
N ALA A 89 -24.78 -0.12 -18.71
CA ALA A 89 -23.40 0.26 -19.04
C ALA A 89 -22.46 -0.95 -19.30
N GLU A 90 -21.77 -0.94 -20.44
CA GLU A 90 -20.78 -1.94 -20.81
C GLU A 90 -19.51 -1.85 -19.97
N CYS A 91 -19.15 -0.63 -19.55
CA CYS A 91 -17.97 -0.34 -18.74
C CYS A 91 -18.21 0.87 -17.85
N VAL A 92 -17.66 0.85 -16.64
CA VAL A 92 -17.62 2.01 -15.74
C VAL A 92 -16.18 2.52 -15.59
N ILE A 93 -16.02 3.83 -15.79
CA ILE A 93 -14.72 4.51 -15.79
C ILE A 93 -14.61 5.40 -14.54
N VAL A 94 -13.78 4.98 -13.60
CA VAL A 94 -13.53 5.64 -12.31
C VAL A 94 -12.09 6.07 -12.24
N THR A 95 -11.79 7.25 -12.78
CA THR A 95 -10.44 7.77 -12.95
C THR A 95 -10.17 9.06 -12.15
N PRO A 96 -10.51 9.12 -10.86
CA PRO A 96 -10.15 10.29 -10.06
C PRO A 96 -8.62 10.37 -9.89
N VAL A 97 -8.15 11.59 -9.76
CA VAL A 97 -6.75 11.93 -9.50
C VAL A 97 -6.34 11.46 -8.11
N ARG A 98 -7.27 11.52 -7.15
CA ARG A 98 -7.10 10.99 -5.79
C ARG A 98 -8.46 10.67 -5.18
N ASP A 99 -8.61 9.48 -4.61
CA ASP A 99 -9.83 9.13 -3.88
C ASP A 99 -9.53 8.11 -2.78
N GLY A 100 -10.04 8.34 -1.57
CA GLY A 100 -9.82 7.43 -0.45
C GLY A 100 -10.47 6.08 -0.70
N MET A 101 -11.78 6.08 -0.89
CA MET A 101 -12.58 4.92 -1.30
C MET A 101 -13.65 5.38 -2.28
N ASN A 102 -13.84 4.60 -3.34
CA ASN A 102 -14.87 4.86 -4.32
C ASN A 102 -15.81 3.65 -4.41
N LEU A 103 -17.09 3.88 -4.12
CA LEU A 103 -18.11 2.82 -4.09
C LEU A 103 -18.73 2.55 -5.46
N THR A 104 -18.57 3.45 -6.44
CA THR A 104 -19.17 3.31 -7.78
C THR A 104 -18.81 1.98 -8.44
N PRO A 105 -17.54 1.49 -8.43
CA PRO A 105 -17.23 0.18 -8.99
C PRO A 105 -17.99 -0.96 -8.30
N TYR A 106 -18.10 -0.92 -6.97
CA TYR A 106 -18.79 -1.95 -6.18
C TYR A 106 -20.28 -1.99 -6.48
N GLU A 107 -20.92 -0.82 -6.47
CA GLU A 107 -22.34 -0.67 -6.83
C GLU A 107 -22.59 -1.20 -8.25
N TYR A 108 -21.76 -0.81 -9.22
CA TYR A 108 -21.87 -1.28 -10.60
C TYR A 108 -21.76 -2.80 -10.73
N ILE A 109 -20.77 -3.42 -10.07
CA ILE A 109 -20.59 -4.88 -10.08
C ILE A 109 -21.85 -5.59 -9.56
N VAL A 110 -22.42 -5.10 -8.45
CA VAL A 110 -23.63 -5.68 -7.85
C VAL A 110 -24.85 -5.49 -8.77
N CYS A 111 -25.03 -4.31 -9.36
CA CYS A 111 -26.12 -4.06 -10.31
C CYS A 111 -26.02 -4.96 -11.55
N ARG A 112 -24.82 -5.15 -12.10
CA ARG A 112 -24.59 -6.05 -13.24
C ARG A 112 -24.81 -7.52 -12.91
N HIS A 113 -24.54 -7.93 -11.66
CA HIS A 113 -24.85 -9.29 -11.23
C HIS A 113 -26.36 -9.56 -11.17
N GLY A 114 -27.14 -8.57 -10.72
CA GLY A 114 -28.59 -8.70 -10.54
C GLY A 114 -28.96 -9.50 -9.29
N MET A 115 -30.26 -9.63 -9.03
CA MET A 115 -30.76 -10.39 -7.87
C MET A 115 -30.92 -11.88 -8.17
N LYS A 116 -30.54 -12.72 -7.21
CA LYS A 116 -30.90 -14.16 -7.22
C LYS A 116 -32.41 -14.29 -7.04
N GLY A 117 -33.08 -14.93 -8.00
CA GLY A 117 -34.55 -15.14 -7.98
C GLY A 117 -35.33 -14.27 -8.96
N SER A 118 -34.72 -13.22 -9.53
CA SER A 118 -35.22 -12.52 -10.71
C SER A 118 -34.76 -13.26 -11.98
N GLN A 119 -35.08 -14.55 -12.06
CA GLN A 119 -35.04 -15.28 -13.32
C GLN A 119 -36.30 -14.89 -14.09
N PRO A 120 -36.22 -14.32 -15.30
CA PRO A 120 -37.16 -14.73 -16.32
C PRO A 120 -36.94 -16.24 -16.53
N ASP A 121 -38.00 -17.03 -16.62
CA ASP A 121 -37.98 -18.47 -16.93
C ASP A 121 -37.41 -18.79 -18.34
N SER A 122 -36.42 -18.04 -18.82
CA SER A 122 -35.87 -18.18 -20.15
C SER A 122 -34.36 -18.34 -20.10
N ASP A 123 -33.86 -19.25 -20.93
CA ASP A 123 -32.45 -19.49 -21.29
C ASP A 123 -31.73 -18.25 -21.88
N SER A 124 -32.24 -17.03 -21.63
CA SER A 124 -31.82 -15.75 -22.18
C SER A 124 -30.97 -14.92 -21.20
N ALA A 125 -30.87 -15.31 -19.93
CA ALA A 125 -30.00 -14.64 -18.97
C ALA A 125 -28.54 -15.07 -19.22
N GLY A 126 -27.94 -14.52 -20.28
CA GLY A 126 -26.54 -14.76 -20.61
C GLY A 126 -25.57 -14.41 -19.46
N PRO A 127 -24.29 -14.79 -19.59
CA PRO A 127 -23.30 -14.61 -18.53
C PRO A 127 -23.19 -13.15 -18.09
N ARG A 128 -23.03 -12.94 -16.78
CA ARG A 128 -22.91 -11.60 -16.18
C ARG A 128 -21.53 -11.01 -16.45
N LYS A 129 -21.49 -9.72 -16.75
CA LYS A 129 -20.29 -9.01 -17.24
C LYS A 129 -20.21 -7.63 -16.60
N SER A 130 -19.04 -7.25 -16.11
CA SER A 130 -18.77 -5.91 -15.58
C SER A 130 -17.34 -5.51 -15.91
N MET A 131 -17.17 -4.48 -16.74
CA MET A 131 -15.86 -3.94 -17.05
C MET A 131 -15.59 -2.66 -16.30
N LEU A 132 -14.36 -2.53 -15.81
CA LEU A 132 -13.93 -1.46 -14.94
C LEU A 132 -12.60 -0.90 -15.44
N VAL A 133 -12.57 0.41 -15.68
CA VAL A 133 -11.33 1.18 -15.84
C VAL A 133 -11.18 2.04 -14.59
N VAL A 134 -10.14 1.80 -13.81
CA VAL A 134 -9.97 2.39 -12.48
C VAL A 134 -8.62 3.09 -12.35
N SER A 135 -8.62 4.25 -11.71
CA SER A 135 -7.37 4.94 -11.36
C SER A 135 -6.53 4.10 -10.39
N GLU A 136 -5.20 4.12 -10.53
CA GLU A 136 -4.29 3.53 -9.56
C GLU A 136 -4.30 4.27 -8.20
N PHE A 137 -4.83 5.49 -8.17
CA PHE A 137 -4.87 6.38 -7.00
C PHE A 137 -6.19 6.30 -6.21
N ILE A 138 -6.95 5.21 -6.36
CA ILE A 138 -8.17 4.95 -5.57
C ILE A 138 -7.98 3.75 -4.65
N GLY A 139 -8.50 3.84 -3.42
CA GLY A 139 -8.34 2.77 -2.43
C GLY A 139 -8.96 1.43 -2.82
N CYS A 140 -9.90 1.39 -3.78
CA CYS A 140 -10.46 0.14 -4.29
C CYS A 140 -9.66 -0.52 -5.42
N SER A 141 -8.65 0.17 -5.97
CA SER A 141 -7.82 -0.36 -7.07
C SER A 141 -7.08 -1.64 -6.68
N PRO A 142 -6.45 -1.76 -5.49
CA PRO A 142 -5.79 -3.01 -5.06
C PRO A 142 -6.78 -4.18 -4.93
N SER A 143 -7.99 -3.90 -4.44
CA SER A 143 -9.05 -4.87 -4.17
C SER A 143 -9.67 -5.45 -5.45
N LEU A 144 -9.91 -4.62 -6.47
CA LEU A 144 -10.61 -5.00 -7.69
C LEU A 144 -9.63 -5.48 -8.78
N SER A 145 -8.92 -6.57 -8.49
CA SER A 145 -7.82 -7.10 -9.32
C SER A 145 -8.16 -7.53 -10.76
N GLY A 146 -9.43 -7.53 -11.17
CA GLY A 146 -9.83 -7.71 -12.58
C GLY A 146 -10.02 -6.40 -13.35
N ALA A 147 -9.90 -5.24 -12.69
CA ALA A 147 -10.10 -3.93 -13.31
C ALA A 147 -8.85 -3.51 -14.08
N ILE A 148 -9.04 -2.77 -15.19
CA ILE A 148 -7.94 -2.18 -15.95
C ILE A 148 -7.49 -0.93 -15.19
N ARG A 149 -6.27 -0.97 -14.65
CA ARG A 149 -5.71 0.11 -13.85
C ARG A 149 -5.03 1.12 -14.75
N VAL A 150 -5.32 2.40 -14.51
CA VAL A 150 -4.77 3.51 -15.31
C VAL A 150 -4.21 4.60 -14.40
N ASN A 151 -3.22 5.30 -14.92
CA ASN A 151 -2.83 6.59 -14.38
C ASN A 151 -3.71 7.66 -15.05
N PRO A 152 -4.56 8.40 -14.32
CA PRO A 152 -5.52 9.34 -14.90
C PRO A 152 -4.86 10.54 -15.59
N TRP A 153 -3.59 10.84 -15.29
CA TRP A 153 -2.83 11.89 -15.98
C TRP A 153 -2.35 11.46 -17.38
N ASN A 154 -2.30 10.16 -17.66
CA ASN A 154 -2.00 9.64 -18.99
C ASN A 154 -3.31 9.39 -19.74
N THR A 155 -3.78 10.40 -20.46
CA THR A 155 -5.04 10.36 -21.20
C THR A 155 -5.02 9.37 -22.35
N GLU A 156 -3.89 9.19 -23.03
CA GLU A 156 -3.70 8.23 -24.13
C GLU A 156 -3.80 6.79 -23.63
N ALA A 157 -3.07 6.45 -22.56
CA ALA A 157 -3.16 5.11 -21.96
C ALA A 157 -4.56 4.85 -21.39
N THR A 158 -5.21 5.88 -20.84
CA THR A 158 -6.59 5.77 -20.37
C THR A 158 -7.56 5.53 -21.54
N ALA A 159 -7.33 6.15 -22.70
CA ALA A 159 -8.12 5.92 -23.92
C ALA A 159 -7.99 4.47 -24.41
N GLU A 160 -6.77 3.94 -24.47
CA GLU A 160 -6.55 2.53 -24.82
C GLU A 160 -7.18 1.57 -23.82
N ALA A 161 -7.11 1.87 -22.52
CA ALA A 161 -7.80 1.09 -21.49
C ALA A 161 -9.33 1.09 -21.67
N MET A 162 -9.92 2.23 -22.06
CA MET A 162 -11.34 2.30 -22.41
C MET A 162 -11.64 1.43 -23.64
N ASN A 163 -10.81 1.48 -24.69
CA ASN A 163 -10.95 0.65 -25.89
C ASN A 163 -10.84 -0.85 -25.56
N GLU A 164 -9.86 -1.23 -24.73
CA GLU A 164 -9.66 -2.59 -24.27
C GLU A 164 -10.91 -3.07 -23.52
N ALA A 165 -11.41 -2.29 -22.56
CA ALA A 165 -12.57 -2.65 -21.75
C ALA A 165 -13.80 -3.02 -22.60
N ILE A 166 -14.10 -2.22 -23.64
CA ILE A 166 -15.28 -2.43 -24.48
C ILE A 166 -15.03 -3.48 -25.58
N SER A 167 -13.80 -3.59 -26.10
CA SER A 167 -13.43 -4.55 -27.15
C SER A 167 -13.11 -5.97 -26.63
N MET A 168 -12.99 -6.13 -25.32
CA MET A 168 -12.62 -7.39 -24.68
C MET A 168 -13.59 -8.54 -25.03
N SER A 169 -13.08 -9.76 -25.13
CA SER A 169 -13.91 -10.94 -25.40
C SER A 169 -14.91 -11.20 -24.27
N GLU A 170 -16.08 -11.72 -24.62
CA GLU A 170 -17.16 -11.92 -23.65
C GLU A 170 -16.78 -12.91 -22.53
N ALA A 171 -15.95 -13.91 -22.84
CA ALA A 171 -15.43 -14.87 -21.86
C ALA A 171 -14.52 -14.19 -20.83
N GLU A 172 -13.64 -13.29 -21.26
CA GLU A 172 -12.75 -12.54 -20.37
C GLU A 172 -13.55 -11.55 -19.51
N LYS A 173 -14.56 -10.87 -20.09
CA LYS A 173 -15.47 -10.01 -19.33
C LYS A 173 -16.21 -10.76 -18.23
N GLN A 174 -16.64 -11.99 -18.51
CA GLN A 174 -17.28 -12.86 -17.52
C GLN A 174 -16.31 -13.26 -16.40
N LEU A 175 -15.10 -13.71 -16.75
CA LEU A 175 -14.09 -14.11 -15.77
C LEU A 175 -13.73 -12.96 -14.81
N ARG A 176 -13.55 -11.76 -15.35
CA ARG A 176 -13.29 -10.55 -14.55
C ARG A 176 -14.48 -10.20 -13.66
N HIS A 177 -15.70 -10.28 -14.19
CA HIS A 177 -16.92 -10.07 -13.39
C HIS A 177 -17.03 -11.05 -12.22
N GLU A 178 -16.81 -12.33 -12.43
CA GLU A 178 -16.87 -13.35 -11.37
C GLU A 178 -15.86 -13.07 -10.26
N LYS A 179 -14.63 -12.69 -10.64
CA LYS A 179 -13.58 -12.30 -9.69
C LYS A 179 -13.97 -11.06 -8.88
N HIS A 180 -14.50 -10.04 -9.55
CA HIS A 180 -14.99 -8.83 -8.91
C HIS A 180 -16.14 -9.12 -7.95
N TYR A 181 -17.18 -9.82 -8.42
CA TYR A 181 -18.37 -10.10 -7.63
C TYR A 181 -18.07 -10.97 -6.42
N ARG A 182 -17.16 -11.95 -6.54
CA ARG A 182 -16.70 -12.75 -5.39
C ARG A 182 -16.06 -11.88 -4.30
N TYR A 183 -15.27 -10.89 -4.70
CA TYR A 183 -14.67 -9.96 -3.74
C TYR A 183 -15.74 -9.09 -3.07
N VAL A 184 -16.59 -8.43 -3.88
CA VAL A 184 -17.60 -7.50 -3.39
C VAL A 184 -18.65 -8.18 -2.50
N SER A 185 -19.02 -9.43 -2.80
CA SER A 185 -20.01 -10.18 -2.01
C SER A 185 -19.47 -10.70 -0.66
N THR A 186 -18.15 -10.76 -0.48
CA THR A 186 -17.51 -11.23 0.76
C THR A 186 -16.94 -10.10 1.62
N HIS A 187 -16.63 -8.95 1.00
CA HIS A 187 -16.05 -7.78 1.66
C HIS A 187 -17.06 -6.63 1.69
N ASP A 188 -18.20 -6.89 2.33
CA ASP A 188 -19.26 -5.90 2.51
C ASP A 188 -18.97 -4.93 3.68
N VAL A 189 -19.88 -3.96 3.86
CA VAL A 189 -19.79 -2.97 4.95
C VAL A 189 -19.82 -3.63 6.34
N ALA A 190 -20.52 -4.77 6.47
CA ALA A 190 -20.61 -5.48 7.73
C ALA A 190 -19.28 -6.18 8.06
N TYR A 191 -18.60 -6.74 7.07
CA TYR A 191 -17.25 -7.28 7.20
C TYR A 191 -16.26 -6.18 7.61
N TRP A 192 -16.27 -5.04 6.92
CA TRP A 192 -15.41 -3.89 7.27
C TRP A 192 -15.63 -3.43 8.72
N SER A 193 -16.89 -3.25 9.12
CA SER A 193 -17.26 -2.82 10.48
C SER A 193 -16.79 -3.82 11.54
N ARG A 194 -17.02 -5.12 11.33
CA ARG A 194 -16.55 -6.18 12.24
C ARG A 194 -15.02 -6.20 12.34
N SER A 195 -14.31 -6.14 11.22
CA SER A 195 -12.84 -6.13 11.20
C SER A 195 -12.29 -4.95 11.99
N PHE A 196 -12.83 -3.75 11.75
CA PHE A 196 -12.39 -2.54 12.46
C PHE A 196 -12.61 -2.65 13.97
N LEU A 197 -13.78 -3.12 14.40
CA LEU A 197 -14.10 -3.28 15.82
C LEU A 197 -13.25 -4.36 16.50
N GLN A 198 -12.96 -5.47 15.80
CA GLN A 198 -12.06 -6.52 16.32
C GLN A 198 -10.63 -6.00 16.51
N ASP A 199 -10.11 -5.24 15.55
CA ASP A 199 -8.79 -4.63 15.64
C ASP A 199 -8.72 -3.60 16.77
N LEU A 200 -9.79 -2.81 16.94
CA LEU A 200 -9.91 -1.85 18.04
C LEU A 200 -9.94 -2.56 19.40
N GLU A 201 -10.75 -3.61 19.55
CA GLU A 201 -10.84 -4.41 20.78
C GLU A 201 -9.48 -5.03 21.13
N ARG A 202 -8.79 -5.59 20.13
CA ARG A 202 -7.43 -6.15 20.31
C ARG A 202 -6.44 -5.08 20.78
N CYS A 203 -6.47 -3.90 20.18
CA CYS A 203 -5.60 -2.79 20.57
C CYS A 203 -5.88 -2.34 22.01
N CYS A 204 -7.14 -2.23 22.42
CA CYS A 204 -7.53 -1.88 23.79
C CYS A 204 -7.16 -2.96 24.81
N LYS A 205 -7.30 -4.25 24.46
CA LYS A 205 -6.92 -5.37 25.33
C LYS A 205 -5.42 -5.41 25.62
N ASP A 206 -4.61 -5.12 24.60
CA ASP A 206 -3.16 -5.09 24.75
C ASP A 206 -2.67 -3.78 25.41
N HIS A 207 -3.44 -2.69 25.33
CA HIS A 207 -3.07 -1.38 25.87
C HIS A 207 -2.74 -1.41 27.36
N PHE A 208 -3.56 -2.08 28.18
CA PHE A 208 -3.33 -2.19 29.63
C PHE A 208 -2.18 -3.13 30.02
N ARG A 209 -1.72 -3.97 29.10
CA ARG A 209 -0.63 -4.93 29.36
C ARG A 209 0.72 -4.34 28.98
N ARG A 210 0.78 -3.46 28.00
CA ARG A 210 2.05 -2.88 27.53
C ARG A 210 2.53 -1.81 28.51
N ARG A 211 3.82 -1.86 28.85
CA ARG A 211 4.48 -0.80 29.63
C ARG A 211 5.16 0.16 28.67
N CYS A 212 4.92 1.46 28.86
CA CYS A 212 5.59 2.51 28.10
C CYS A 212 6.99 2.74 28.69
N TRP A 213 8.01 2.69 27.83
CA TRP A 213 9.40 2.95 28.20
C TRP A 213 9.94 4.15 27.42
N GLY A 214 10.64 5.03 28.13
CA GLY A 214 11.53 6.00 27.52
C GLY A 214 12.82 5.31 27.08
N ILE A 215 13.11 5.35 25.78
CA ILE A 215 14.31 4.79 25.15
C ILE A 215 14.99 5.89 24.33
N GLY A 216 16.32 5.94 24.37
CA GLY A 216 17.12 6.96 23.70
C GLY A 216 17.68 8.02 24.66
N LEU A 217 18.64 8.81 24.17
CA LEU A 217 19.30 9.89 24.90
C LEU A 217 19.08 11.22 24.16
N GLY A 218 18.94 12.33 24.90
CA GLY A 218 18.77 13.67 24.34
C GLY A 218 17.61 13.80 23.36
N PHE A 219 17.85 14.43 22.20
CA PHE A 219 16.84 14.63 21.14
C PHE A 219 16.40 13.33 20.42
N GLY A 220 17.06 12.20 20.71
CA GLY A 220 16.68 10.86 20.20
C GLY A 220 15.68 10.11 21.09
N PHE A 221 15.13 10.75 22.13
CA PHE A 221 14.17 10.13 23.04
C PHE A 221 12.88 9.71 22.33
N ARG A 222 12.45 8.48 22.58
CA ARG A 222 11.18 7.91 22.10
C ARG A 222 10.47 7.19 23.22
N VAL A 223 9.14 7.26 23.21
CA VAL A 223 8.29 6.43 24.07
C VAL A 223 7.87 5.20 23.26
N VAL A 224 8.19 4.02 23.77
CA VAL A 224 7.86 2.73 23.12
C VAL A 224 7.02 1.89 24.07
N ALA A 225 5.92 1.33 23.58
CA ALA A 225 5.06 0.43 24.34
C ALA A 225 5.53 -1.02 24.12
N LEU A 226 6.14 -1.62 25.15
CA LEU A 226 6.73 -2.96 25.10
C LEU A 226 5.93 -3.96 25.95
N ASP A 227 6.15 -5.24 25.69
CA ASP A 227 5.55 -6.35 26.45
C ASP A 227 5.83 -6.22 27.97
N PRO A 228 4.90 -6.58 28.86
CA PRO A 228 5.12 -6.47 30.30
C PRO A 228 6.29 -7.32 30.82
N ASN A 229 6.72 -8.36 30.10
CA ASN A 229 7.90 -9.15 30.43
C ASN A 229 9.21 -8.50 29.97
N PHE A 230 9.15 -7.43 29.17
CA PHE A 230 10.33 -6.67 28.80
C PHE A 230 10.96 -6.05 30.05
N ARG A 231 12.20 -6.44 30.34
CA ARG A 231 13.00 -5.83 31.40
C ARG A 231 14.07 -4.96 30.76
N LYS A 232 13.89 -3.64 30.90
CA LYS A 232 14.97 -2.69 30.56
C LYS A 232 16.17 -3.01 31.44
N LEU A 233 17.32 -3.29 30.82
CA LEU A 233 18.55 -3.50 31.57
C LEU A 233 18.93 -2.20 32.29
N ASN A 234 19.26 -2.31 33.58
CA ASN A 234 19.74 -1.18 34.36
C ASN A 234 21.17 -0.84 33.93
N VAL A 235 21.38 0.41 33.52
CA VAL A 235 22.68 0.91 33.06
C VAL A 235 23.74 0.76 34.14
N ASP A 236 23.44 1.08 35.40
CA ASP A 236 24.40 1.00 36.50
C ASP A 236 24.85 -0.46 36.71
N SER A 237 23.89 -1.39 36.64
CA SER A 237 24.19 -2.83 36.74
C SER A 237 25.02 -3.34 35.56
N ILE A 238 24.76 -2.85 34.35
CA ILE A 238 25.57 -3.20 33.17
C ILE A 238 26.99 -2.65 33.31
N VAL A 239 27.14 -1.38 33.71
CA VAL A 239 28.45 -0.74 33.88
C VAL A 239 29.26 -1.47 34.94
N GLN A 240 28.65 -1.78 36.09
CA GLN A 240 29.31 -2.54 37.15
C GLN A 240 29.73 -3.94 36.66
N ALA A 241 28.84 -4.66 35.97
CA ALA A 241 29.18 -5.97 35.41
C ALA A 241 30.29 -5.89 34.35
N TYR A 242 30.30 -4.83 33.54
CA TYR A 242 31.33 -4.56 32.54
C TYR A 242 32.69 -4.29 33.19
N GLU A 243 32.76 -3.50 34.25
CA GLU A 243 34.02 -3.20 34.95
C GLU A 243 34.59 -4.43 35.67
N MET A 244 33.74 -5.23 36.30
CA MET A 244 34.14 -6.41 37.08
C MET A 244 34.55 -7.61 36.21
N ALA A 245 34.07 -7.69 34.96
CA ALA A 245 34.33 -8.82 34.09
C ALA A 245 35.80 -8.90 33.66
N LYS A 246 36.37 -10.11 33.73
CA LYS A 246 37.74 -10.40 33.30
C LYS A 246 37.85 -10.66 31.79
N SER A 247 36.75 -11.06 31.16
CA SER A 247 36.60 -11.25 29.72
C SER A 247 35.14 -10.96 29.36
N ARG A 248 34.92 -10.26 28.24
CA ARG A 248 33.63 -9.70 27.83
C ARG A 248 33.41 -9.98 26.35
N VAL A 249 32.26 -10.57 26.02
CA VAL A 249 31.82 -10.75 24.64
C VAL A 249 30.75 -9.71 24.36
N ILE A 250 30.93 -8.94 23.29
CA ILE A 250 30.01 -7.86 22.89
C ILE A 250 29.50 -8.20 21.49
N LEU A 251 28.19 -8.40 21.38
CA LEU A 251 27.52 -8.70 20.11
C LEU A 251 26.72 -7.47 19.69
N LEU A 252 27.08 -6.87 18.56
CA LEU A 252 26.44 -5.65 18.05
C LEU A 252 25.66 -5.95 16.79
N ASP A 253 24.35 -5.74 16.81
CA ASP A 253 23.52 -5.82 15.61
C ASP A 253 23.78 -4.63 14.68
N TYR A 254 24.05 -4.90 13.41
CA TYR A 254 24.30 -3.85 12.42
C TYR A 254 23.01 -3.28 11.83
N ASP A 255 22.03 -4.13 11.53
CA ASP A 255 20.86 -3.80 10.73
C ASP A 255 19.67 -3.38 11.60
N GLY A 256 19.80 -2.23 12.26
CA GLY A 256 18.75 -1.64 13.09
C GLY A 256 19.28 -0.96 14.33
N THR A 257 20.40 -1.45 14.89
CA THR A 257 21.04 -0.86 16.07
C THR A 257 22.15 0.13 15.71
N MET A 258 23.11 -0.25 14.86
CA MET A 258 24.19 0.65 14.42
C MET A 258 23.85 1.44 13.15
N MET A 259 22.89 0.98 12.35
CA MET A 259 22.42 1.66 11.15
C MET A 259 20.90 1.71 11.07
N PRO A 260 20.29 2.88 10.74
CA PRO A 260 18.85 2.95 10.48
C PRO A 260 18.47 2.08 9.29
N GLN A 261 17.39 1.31 9.41
CA GLN A 261 16.90 0.43 8.34
C GLN A 261 16.52 1.19 7.06
N THR A 262 16.21 2.49 7.18
CA THR A 262 15.81 3.38 6.09
C THR A 262 16.99 4.05 5.37
N ALA A 263 18.23 3.83 5.81
CA ALA A 263 19.40 4.47 5.21
C ALA A 263 19.68 3.91 3.80
N ILE A 264 19.80 4.81 2.81
CA ILE A 264 20.13 4.49 1.42
C ILE A 264 21.60 4.08 1.31
N ASP A 265 22.50 4.88 1.90
CA ASP A 265 23.88 4.46 2.12
C ASP A 265 23.95 3.65 3.41
N LYS A 266 24.45 2.43 3.28
CA LYS A 266 24.47 1.45 4.35
C LYS A 266 25.87 1.16 4.86
N ARG A 267 26.82 2.07 4.59
CA ARG A 267 28.18 2.07 5.14
C ARG A 267 28.20 2.66 6.56
N PRO A 268 29.04 2.15 7.47
CA PRO A 268 29.11 2.70 8.82
C PRO A 268 29.68 4.13 8.80
N SER A 269 29.14 5.00 9.65
CA SER A 269 29.66 6.36 9.81
C SER A 269 31.03 6.35 10.51
N ALA A 270 31.79 7.44 10.37
CA ALA A 270 33.09 7.59 11.04
C ALA A 270 32.96 7.50 12.57
N GLU A 271 31.84 7.97 13.13
CA GLU A 271 31.51 7.88 14.55
C GLU A 271 31.32 6.43 15.00
N VAL A 272 30.54 5.63 14.25
CA VAL A 272 30.35 4.19 14.54
C VAL A 272 31.69 3.45 14.49
N ILE A 273 32.53 3.74 13.50
CA ILE A 273 33.86 3.14 13.38
C ILE A 273 34.74 3.50 14.60
N SER A 274 34.70 4.76 15.04
CA SER A 274 35.46 5.22 16.22
C SER A 274 35.04 4.51 17.50
N ILE A 275 33.73 4.35 17.72
CA ILE A 275 33.18 3.66 18.89
C ILE A 275 33.58 2.19 18.88
N VAL A 276 33.40 1.51 17.74
CA VAL A 276 33.77 0.08 17.62
C VAL A 276 35.26 -0.11 17.83
N ASN A 277 36.12 0.76 17.27
CA ASN A 277 37.55 0.73 17.54
C ASN A 277 37.87 0.90 19.02
N SER A 278 37.18 1.81 19.71
CA SER A 278 37.37 2.03 21.15
C SER A 278 37.02 0.77 21.96
N LEU A 279 35.95 0.07 21.59
CA LEU A 279 35.58 -1.21 22.20
C LEU A 279 36.60 -2.31 21.91
N CYS A 280 37.09 -2.42 20.68
CA CYS A 280 38.09 -3.41 20.26
C CYS A 280 39.49 -3.17 20.85
N ASN A 281 39.82 -1.94 21.25
CA ASN A 281 41.11 -1.61 21.86
C ASN A 281 41.26 -2.11 23.30
N ASP A 282 40.15 -2.39 23.98
CA ASP A 282 40.19 -3.03 25.30
C ASP A 282 40.42 -4.54 25.15
N LYS A 283 41.57 -5.02 25.64
CA LYS A 283 41.99 -6.43 25.52
C LYS A 283 41.07 -7.43 26.23
N LYS A 284 40.21 -6.97 27.14
CA LYS A 284 39.21 -7.83 27.78
C LYS A 284 37.96 -8.01 26.91
N ASN A 285 37.81 -7.25 25.82
CA ASN A 285 36.67 -7.30 24.93
C ASN A 285 36.92 -8.20 23.72
N VAL A 286 35.93 -9.01 23.40
CA VAL A 286 35.81 -9.71 22.12
C VAL A 286 34.53 -9.20 21.47
N VAL A 287 34.68 -8.43 20.39
CA VAL A 287 33.56 -7.72 19.75
C VAL A 287 33.19 -8.40 18.44
N PHE A 288 31.90 -8.69 18.26
CA PHE A 288 31.34 -9.21 17.03
C PHE A 288 30.26 -8.28 16.49
N ILE A 289 30.23 -8.11 15.16
CA ILE A 289 29.08 -7.55 14.47
C ILE A 289 28.22 -8.68 13.92
N VAL A 290 26.93 -8.65 14.26
CA VAL A 290 25.91 -9.56 13.76
C VAL A 290 25.09 -8.82 12.71
N SER A 291 24.96 -9.40 11.51
CA SER A 291 24.20 -8.78 10.42
C SER A 291 23.55 -9.85 9.54
N GLY A 292 22.41 -9.52 8.92
CA GLY A 292 21.80 -10.35 7.88
C GLY A 292 22.54 -10.30 6.54
N ARG A 293 23.51 -9.41 6.38
CA ARG A 293 24.23 -9.19 5.12
C ARG A 293 25.40 -10.14 4.94
N GLY A 294 25.77 -10.35 3.67
CA GLY A 294 26.95 -11.12 3.32
C GLY A 294 28.24 -10.51 3.89
N ARG A 295 29.13 -11.38 4.37
CA ARG A 295 30.40 -11.03 5.03
C ARG A 295 31.26 -10.06 4.22
N ASP A 296 31.35 -10.24 2.90
CA ASP A 296 32.19 -9.40 2.04
C ASP A 296 31.68 -7.96 1.92
N SER A 297 30.35 -7.80 1.90
CA SER A 297 29.70 -6.49 1.87
C SER A 297 29.98 -5.72 3.17
N LEU A 298 29.84 -6.39 4.32
CA LEU A 298 30.10 -5.79 5.64
C LEU A 298 31.60 -5.51 5.86
N GLY A 299 32.45 -6.46 5.45
CA GLY A 299 33.89 -6.39 5.64
C GLY A 299 34.52 -5.19 4.96
N SER A 300 33.98 -4.74 3.82
CA SER A 300 34.44 -3.54 3.13
C SER A 300 34.28 -2.24 3.95
N GLY A 301 33.20 -2.12 4.73
CA GLY A 301 32.91 -0.94 5.56
C GLY A 301 33.68 -0.90 6.87
N PHE A 302 34.02 -2.05 7.44
CA PHE A 302 34.73 -2.17 8.72
C PHE A 302 36.22 -2.49 8.58
N ARG A 303 36.81 -2.39 7.38
CA ARG A 303 38.27 -2.54 7.14
C ARG A 303 39.16 -1.75 8.12
N PRO A 304 38.78 -0.55 8.62
CA PRO A 304 39.61 0.19 9.57
C PRO A 304 39.73 -0.45 10.96
N VAL A 305 38.92 -1.47 11.29
CA VAL A 305 38.87 -2.10 12.63
C VAL A 305 39.66 -3.41 12.64
N ARG A 306 40.81 -3.43 13.34
CA ARG A 306 41.79 -4.54 13.24
C ARG A 306 41.45 -5.80 14.06
N SER A 307 40.56 -5.71 15.04
CA SER A 307 40.28 -6.80 16.01
C SER A 307 38.80 -7.18 16.08
N LEU A 308 38.08 -7.13 14.96
CA LEU A 308 36.64 -7.32 14.91
C LEU A 308 36.24 -8.67 14.29
N GLY A 309 35.36 -9.41 14.97
CA GLY A 309 34.67 -10.57 14.40
C GLY A 309 33.44 -10.15 13.59
N LEU A 310 33.21 -10.77 12.44
CA LEU A 310 32.01 -10.56 11.61
C LEU A 310 31.21 -11.86 11.54
N GLN A 311 29.92 -11.81 11.88
CA GLN A 311 29.03 -12.98 11.87
C GLN A 311 27.75 -12.69 11.07
N GLN A 312 27.38 -13.64 10.20
CA GLN A 312 26.13 -13.61 9.45
C GLN A 312 25.01 -14.29 10.25
N SER A 313 23.82 -13.70 10.30
CA SER A 313 22.69 -14.20 11.11
C SER A 313 22.04 -15.49 10.59
N MET A 314 22.49 -16.03 9.44
CA MET A 314 22.01 -17.29 8.88
C MET A 314 22.97 -18.42 9.24
N GLY A 315 22.58 -19.17 10.29
CA GLY A 315 23.19 -20.39 10.83
C GLY A 315 24.51 -20.87 10.25
N THR A 316 25.63 -20.57 10.92
CA THR A 316 26.89 -21.31 10.79
C THR A 316 27.69 -21.23 12.10
N SER A 317 28.41 -22.32 12.39
CA SER A 317 29.22 -22.60 13.58
C SER A 317 30.29 -21.54 13.86
N LEU A 318 30.60 -21.31 15.15
CA LEU A 318 31.75 -20.54 15.62
C LEU A 318 33.05 -21.25 15.22
N ASP A 319 33.62 -20.90 14.08
CA ASP A 319 34.98 -21.33 13.75
C ASP A 319 35.99 -20.51 14.56
N GLY A 320 36.63 -21.17 15.53
CA GLY A 320 37.92 -20.75 16.10
C GLY A 320 38.01 -20.56 17.60
N VAL A 321 36.93 -20.70 18.38
CA VAL A 321 37.02 -20.65 19.86
C VAL A 321 36.19 -21.78 20.46
N GLN A 322 36.85 -22.87 20.85
CA GLN A 322 36.28 -23.83 21.81
C GLN A 322 36.07 -23.09 23.15
N MET A 323 34.82 -22.70 23.43
CA MET A 323 34.43 -22.26 24.76
C MET A 323 34.48 -23.45 25.73
N LYS A 324 35.58 -23.62 26.46
CA LYS A 324 35.59 -24.44 27.69
C LYS A 324 34.86 -23.66 28.77
N THR A 325 33.57 -23.94 28.94
CA THR A 325 32.68 -23.29 29.90
C THR A 325 33.04 -23.69 31.33
N GLY A 326 33.29 -22.67 32.16
CA GLY A 326 33.46 -22.82 33.60
C GLY A 326 33.49 -21.48 34.36
N LYS A 327 33.19 -20.35 33.70
CA LYS A 327 33.19 -19.01 34.32
C LYS A 327 32.00 -18.19 33.82
N PRO A 328 31.43 -17.32 34.67
CA PRO A 328 30.26 -16.53 34.33
C PRO A 328 30.55 -15.62 33.12
N VAL A 329 29.72 -15.74 32.08
CA VAL A 329 29.77 -14.91 30.88
C VAL A 329 28.75 -13.78 31.05
N VAL A 330 29.21 -12.53 30.99
CA VAL A 330 28.31 -11.37 30.91
C VAL A 330 27.87 -11.25 29.45
N ASN A 331 26.60 -11.54 29.18
CA ASN A 331 26.02 -11.49 27.84
C ASN A 331 25.24 -10.17 27.71
N VAL A 332 25.83 -9.17 27.05
CA VAL A 332 25.11 -7.93 26.68
C VAL A 332 24.64 -8.10 25.24
N ALA A 333 23.44 -8.65 25.07
CA ALA A 333 22.73 -8.65 23.80
C ALA A 333 21.86 -7.38 23.72
N LEU A 334 22.23 -6.45 22.86
CA LEU A 334 21.36 -5.37 22.41
C LEU A 334 20.82 -5.77 21.04
N THR A 335 19.78 -6.60 21.03
CA THR A 335 18.96 -6.86 19.84
C THR A 335 17.56 -6.38 20.14
N LEU A 336 17.07 -5.42 19.35
CA LEU A 336 15.68 -4.96 19.42
C LEU A 336 14.71 -5.86 18.65
N ASP A 337 15.20 -6.89 17.95
CA ASP A 337 14.37 -7.98 17.43
C ASP A 337 15.25 -9.23 17.24
N GLY A 338 14.83 -10.37 17.83
CA GLY A 338 15.39 -11.70 17.50
C GLY A 338 15.96 -12.50 18.67
N CYS A 339 15.31 -13.64 18.95
CA CYS A 339 15.57 -14.62 20.00
C CYS A 339 17.01 -15.17 20.08
N ILE A 340 17.51 -15.43 21.29
CA ILE A 340 18.52 -16.46 21.55
C ILE A 340 18.01 -17.35 22.69
N TRP A 341 17.74 -18.61 22.36
CA TRP A 341 17.49 -19.67 23.34
C TRP A 341 18.82 -20.23 23.83
N LEU A 342 18.93 -20.49 25.13
CA LEU A 342 19.90 -21.43 25.69
C LEU A 342 19.11 -22.50 26.44
N ASN A 343 19.13 -23.73 25.92
CA ASN A 343 18.71 -24.90 26.67
C ASN A 343 19.77 -25.18 27.76
N GLN A 344 19.30 -25.67 28.90
CA GLN A 344 20.14 -26.17 30.00
C GLN A 344 21.01 -27.35 29.59
#